data_AF-A0A7W5B1K0-F1
#
_entry.id   AF-A0A7W5B1K0-F1
#
_cell.length_a   1.000
_cell.length_b   1.000
_cell.length_c   1.000
_cell.angle_alpha   90.00
_cell.angle_beta   90.00
_cell.angle_gamma   90.00
#
_symmetry.space_group_name_H-M   'P 1'
#
loop_
_entity.id
_entity.type
_entity.pdbx_description
1 polymer ?
#
loop_
_entity_poly.entity_id
_entity_poly.type
_entity_poly.pdbx_seq_one_letter_code
_entity_poly.pdbx_strand_id
1 'polypeptide(L)' 'MILKKIDAQTANAIQSLLQQQNIHSTRILIDFEKRIVVSQDNDYSIDDLLEAAGSISPERGQELLKEVSRSREEWS' A
#
# COMPACT_ATOMS: atom_id res chain seq x y z
N MET A 1 -8.60 2.11 19.85
CA MET A 1 -7.61 3.19 19.64
C MET A 1 -8.27 4.51 20.07
N ILE A 2 -7.65 5.29 20.95
CA ILE A 2 -8.18 6.59 21.36
C ILE A 2 -7.55 7.65 20.47
N LEU A 3 -8.36 8.40 19.74
CA LEU A 3 -7.90 9.45 18.84
C LEU A 3 -7.70 10.74 19.63
N LYS A 4 -6.47 11.24 19.68
CA LYS A 4 -6.15 12.52 20.30
C LYS A 4 -5.57 13.45 19.25
N LYS A 5 -6.17 14.64 19.13
CA LYS A 5 -5.64 15.70 18.28
C LYS A 5 -4.48 16.38 19.01
N ILE A 6 -3.39 16.59 18.29
CA ILE A 6 -2.27 17.44 18.71
C ILE A 6 -2.38 18.81 18.00
N ASP A 7 -1.75 19.83 18.57
CA ASP A 7 -1.67 21.14 17.93
C ASP A 7 -0.71 21.12 16.73
N ALA A 8 -0.78 22.17 15.90
CA ALA A 8 -0.02 22.26 14.66
C ALA A 8 1.49 22.42 14.89
N GLN A 9 1.94 23.09 15.96
CA GLN A 9 3.37 23.22 16.25
C GLN A 9 3.97 21.85 16.58
N THR A 10 3.29 21.08 17.42
CA THR A 10 3.71 19.71 17.75
C THR A 10 3.76 18.83 16.51
N ALA A 11 2.73 18.89 15.66
CA ALA A 11 2.71 18.11 14.40
C ALA A 11 3.87 18.48 13.46
N ASN A 12 4.14 19.77 13.27
CA ASN A 12 5.22 20.25 12.39
C ASN A 12 6.62 19.85 12.91
N ALA A 13 6.81 19.89 14.23
CA ALA A 13 8.06 19.46 14.85
C ALA A 13 8.31 17.97 14.62
N ILE A 14 7.29 17.13 14.82
CA ILE A 14 7.36 15.68 14.54
C ILE A 14 7.67 15.44 13.07
N GLN A 15 6.97 16.12 12.15
CA GLN A 15 7.21 15.98 10.71
C GLN A 15 8.64 16.34 10.33
N SER A 16 9.18 17.43 10.86
CA SER A 16 10.56 17.87 10.58
C SER A 16 11.59 16.83 11.03
N LEU A 17 11.41 16.24 12.22
CA LEU A 17 12.29 15.18 12.74
C LEU A 17 12.26 13.93 11.87
N LEU A 18 11.09 13.57 11.34
CA LEU A 18 10.94 12.41 10.46
C LEU A 18 11.56 12.65 9.08
N GLN A 19 11.41 13.85 8.52
CA GLN A 19 12.04 14.24 7.26
C GLN A 19 13.57 14.21 7.34
N GLN A 20 14.16 14.58 8.49
CA GLN A 20 15.61 14.44 8.71
C GLN A 20 16.10 12.98 8.62
N GLN A 21 15.19 12.02 8.80
CA GLN A 21 15.46 10.58 8.66
C GLN A 21 14.97 10.04 7.30
N ASN A 22 14.70 10.90 6.32
CA ASN A 22 14.15 10.57 5.00
C ASN A 22 12.76 9.89 5.03
N ILE A 23 11.94 10.15 6.05
CA ILE A 23 10.57 9.65 6.13
C ILE A 23 9.63 10.77 5.66
N HIS A 24 8.95 10.56 4.53
CA HIS A 24 8.14 11.57 3.86
C HIS A 24 6.62 11.27 3.82
N SER A 25 6.18 10.24 4.54
CA SER A 25 4.81 9.75 4.53
C SER A 25 3.79 10.75 5.08
N THR A 26 2.60 10.78 4.47
CA THR A 26 1.51 11.68 4.92
C THR A 26 0.79 11.14 6.15
N ARG A 27 0.74 9.81 6.29
CA ARG A 27 0.17 9.12 7.44
C ARG A 27 1.17 8.12 7.96
N ILE A 28 1.36 8.14 9.27
CA ILE A 28 2.31 7.27 9.95
C ILE A 28 1.70 6.72 11.23
N LEU A 29 2.19 5.55 11.61
CA LEU A 29 2.04 5.01 12.96
C LEU A 29 3.42 4.93 13.59
N ILE A 30 3.57 5.57 14.75
CA ILE A 30 4.80 5.50 15.54
C ILE A 30 4.56 4.51 16.68
N ASP A 31 5.34 3.44 16.70
CA ASP A 31 5.40 2.50 17.82
C ASP A 31 6.63 2.86 18.67
N PHE A 32 6.39 3.46 19.83
CA PHE A 32 7.46 3.90 20.73
C PHE A 32 8.13 2.74 21.48
N GLU A 33 7.44 1.61 21.67
CA GLU A 33 8.00 0.45 22.36
C GLU A 33 9.04 -0.23 21.45
N LYS A 34 8.67 -0.48 20.20
CA LYS A 34 9.54 -1.06 19.19
C LYS A 34 10.48 -0.06 18.55
N ARG A 35 10.24 1.24 18.74
CA ARG A 35 10.98 2.36 18.14
C ARG A 35 10.98 2.31 16.61
N ILE A 36 9.81 2.05 16.04
CA ILE A 36 9.60 1.96 14.59
C ILE A 36 8.55 2.97 14.12
N VAL A 37 8.68 3.40 12.87
CA VAL A 37 7.69 4.20 12.15
C VAL A 37 7.18 3.36 10.99
N VAL A 38 5.87 3.18 10.91
CA VAL A 38 5.20 2.46 9.84
C VAL A 38 4.46 3.47 8.98
N SER A 39 4.76 3.52 7.68
CA SER A 39 3.95 4.28 6.73
C SER A 39 2.56 3.65 6.63
N GLN A 40 1.54 4.49 6.68
CA GLN A 40 0.16 4.10 6.42
C GLN A 40 -0.35 4.66 5.09
N ASP A 41 0.56 5.15 4.25
CA ASP A 41 0.21 5.45 2.87
C ASP A 41 -0.22 4.11 2.23
N ASN A 42 -1.38 4.09 1.55
CA ASN A 42 -1.87 2.92 0.83
C ASN A 42 -1.03 2.70 -0.45
N ASP A 43 0.28 2.53 -0.30
CA ASP A 43 1.12 2.03 -1.36
C ASP A 43 0.88 0.51 -1.40
N TYR A 44 -0.18 0.10 -2.09
CA TYR A 44 -0.04 -1.09 -2.92
C TYR A 44 1.01 -0.70 -3.93
N SER A 45 2.28 -0.99 -3.63
CA SER A 45 3.34 -0.69 -4.56
C SER A 45 3.03 -1.47 -5.83
N ILE A 46 3.39 -0.90 -6.99
CA ILE A 46 3.28 -1.65 -8.25
C ILE A 46 4.01 -2.99 -8.11
N ASP A 47 5.05 -3.08 -7.28
CA ASP A 47 5.75 -4.33 -6.98
C ASP A 47 4.87 -5.36 -6.26
N ASP A 48 3.99 -4.97 -5.33
CA ASP A 48 3.02 -5.89 -4.70
C ASP A 48 1.96 -6.37 -5.72
N LEU A 49 1.53 -5.48 -6.62
CA LEU A 49 0.63 -5.84 -7.73
C LEU A 49 1.34 -6.74 -8.76
N LEU A 50 2.62 -6.50 -9.02
CA LEU A 50 3.45 -7.29 -9.94
C LEU A 50 3.84 -8.63 -9.33
N GLU A 51 4.01 -8.74 -8.01
CA GLU A 51 4.19 -10.00 -7.30
C GLU A 51 2.91 -10.85 -7.36
N ALA A 52 1.74 -10.22 -7.22
CA ALA A 52 0.44 -10.86 -7.46
C ALA A 52 0.20 -11.22 -8.95
N ALA A 53 0.78 -10.46 -9.90
CA ALA A 53 0.68 -10.76 -11.34
C ALA A 53 1.70 -11.80 -11.82
N GLY A 54 2.88 -11.84 -11.20
CA GLY A 54 3.96 -12.80 -11.49
C GLY A 54 3.69 -14.22 -10.99
N SER A 55 2.60 -14.41 -10.25
CA SER A 55 2.16 -15.70 -9.69
C SER A 55 1.07 -16.39 -10.52
N ILE A 56 0.70 -15.88 -11.70
CA ILE A 56 -0.16 -16.61 -12.64
C ILE A 56 0.67 -17.68 -13.33
N SER A 57 0.43 -18.94 -12.95
CA SER A 57 1.00 -20.09 -13.65
C SER A 57 0.50 -20.12 -15.10
N PRO A 58 1.26 -20.70 -16.06
CA PRO A 58 0.84 -20.82 -17.45
C PRO A 58 -0.55 -21.46 -17.60
N GLU A 59 -0.89 -22.42 -16.74
CA GLU A 59 -2.20 -23.09 -16.70
C GLU A 59 -3.31 -22.10 -16.33
N ARG A 60 -3.09 -21.28 -15.29
CA ARG A 60 -4.07 -20.27 -14.87
C ARG A 60 -4.22 -19.17 -15.91
N GLY A 61 -3.15 -18.81 -16.61
CA GLY A 61 -3.20 -17.90 -17.75
C GLY A 61 -4.08 -18.42 -18.88
N GLN A 62 -4.00 -19.71 -19.20
CA GLN A 62 -4.84 -20.33 -20.23
C GLN A 62 -6.32 -20.40 -19.82
N GLU A 63 -6.63 -20.64 -18.54
CA GLU A 63 -8.01 -20.62 -18.04
C GLU A 63 -8.64 -19.23 -18.19
N LEU A 64 -7.93 -18.18 -17.79
CA LEU A 64 -8.41 -16.80 -17.91
C LEU A 64 -8.62 -16.40 -19.38
N LEU A 65 -7.74 -16.82 -20.28
CA LEU A 65 -7.89 -16.63 -21.73
C LEU A 65 -9.16 -17.30 -22.28
N LYS A 66 -9.47 -18.52 -21.82
CA LYS A 66 -10.71 -19.21 -22.19
C LYS A 66 -11.95 -18.49 -21.63
N GLU A 67 -11.87 -18.01 -20.41
CA GLU A 67 -12.97 -17.31 -19.74
C GLU A 67 -13.29 -15.96 -20.40
N VAL A 68 -12.27 -15.20 -20.80
CA VAL A 68 -12.42 -13.97 -21.59
C VAL A 68 -13.00 -14.26 -22.97
N SER A 69 -12.56 -15.34 -23.63
CA SER A 69 -13.06 -15.73 -24.95
C SER A 69 -14.54 -16.11 -24.89
N ARG A 70 -14.94 -16.93 -23.91
CA ARG A 70 -16.34 -17.28 -23.66
C ARG A 70 -17.20 -16.04 -23.35
N SER A 71 -16.69 -15.13 -22.52
CA SER A 71 -17.41 -13.90 -22.20
C SER A 71 -17.63 -13.02 -23.43
N ARG A 72 -16.71 -13.00 -24.40
CA ARG A 72 -16.89 -12.26 -25.66
C ARG A 72 -17.94 -12.89 -26.58
N GLU A 73 -18.05 -14.21 -26.57
CA GLU A 73 -19.07 -14.94 -27.33
C GLU A 73 -20.46 -14.78 -26.71
N GLU A 74 -20.57 -14.73 -25.38
CA GLU A 74 -21.85 -14.52 -24.67
C GLU A 74 -22.39 -13.08 -24.78
N TRP A 75 -21.52 -12.11 -25.06
CA TRP A 75 -21.88 -10.71 -25.27
C TRP A 75 -22.14 -10.36 -26.75
N SER A 76 -22.04 -11.34 -27.65
CA SER A 76 -22.35 -11.24 -29.09
C SER A 76 -23.71 -11.85 -29.42
#